data_AF-A0A7S3J8G4-F1
#
_entry.id   AF-A0A7S3J8G4-F1
#
_cell.length_a   1.000
_cell.length_b   1.000
_cell.length_c   1.000
_cell.angle_alpha   90.00
_cell.angle_beta   90.00
_cell.angle_gamma   90.00
#
_symmetry.space_group_name_H-M   'P 1'
#
loop_
_entity.id
_entity.type
_entity.pdbx_description
1 polymer ?
#
loop_
_entity_poly.entity_id
_entity_poly.type
_entity_poly.pdbx_seq_one_letter_code
_entity_poly.pdbx_strand_id
1 'polypeptide(L)'
;MAPEVSEGVVYSGHCADIFSAGVILFIVLSKHPPFYKANSSDQYYKLIMGNREDLFWKIHSKGKPKGYYSKSFKEFILWLLAYNPMERPSLAEIKAHEWYNGPMPTPEEIKDEFDQRKAILLQENYQPDSQTPSGTPDPLIYGAGTFRSLEGDEVKIEREIAQYVPEFKRYTQFFSTYDPEQLFSALALYAEKCKEAKFDQNCYSASIKSSEENEVEIRVN
;
A
#
# COMPACT_ATOMS: atom_id res chain seq x y z
N MET A 1 13.33 -5.94 -10.52
CA MET A 1 14.74 -5.73 -10.89
C MET A 1 14.86 -5.81 -12.40
N ALA A 2 15.71 -4.99 -13.01
CA ALA A 2 15.97 -5.05 -14.46
C ALA A 2 16.69 -6.37 -14.83
N PRO A 3 16.54 -6.86 -16.08
CA PRO A 3 17.16 -8.11 -16.53
C PRO A 3 18.68 -8.12 -16.34
N GLU A 4 19.38 -7.10 -16.82
CA GLU A 4 20.84 -7.02 -16.80
C GLU A 4 21.44 -6.98 -15.40
N VAL A 5 20.70 -6.42 -14.44
CA VAL A 5 21.07 -6.41 -13.01
C VAL A 5 20.88 -7.80 -12.41
N SER A 6 19.80 -8.48 -12.78
CA SER A 6 19.50 -9.84 -12.31
C SER A 6 20.49 -10.87 -12.87
N GLU A 7 21.01 -10.61 -14.07
CA GLU A 7 22.03 -11.42 -14.75
C GLU A 7 23.46 -11.13 -14.27
N GLY A 8 23.65 -10.11 -13.42
CA GLY A 8 24.96 -9.74 -12.87
C GLY A 8 25.91 -9.13 -13.91
N VAL A 9 25.38 -8.61 -15.02
CA VAL A 9 26.17 -7.98 -16.08
C VAL A 9 26.45 -6.53 -15.68
N VAL A 10 27.57 -5.96 -16.17
CA VAL A 10 27.83 -4.52 -16.01
C VAL A 10 26.67 -3.73 -16.64
N TYR A 11 26.03 -2.88 -15.86
CA TYR A 11 24.82 -2.17 -16.26
C TYR A 11 24.93 -0.66 -16.06
N SER A 12 24.10 0.09 -16.79
CA SER A 12 23.88 1.51 -16.55
C SER A 12 22.78 1.69 -15.52
N GLY A 13 23.09 2.34 -14.39
CA GLY A 13 22.09 2.63 -13.35
C GLY A 13 20.86 3.37 -13.90
N HIS A 14 21.09 4.35 -14.78
CA HIS A 14 20.02 5.11 -15.44
C HIS A 14 19.03 4.20 -16.19
N CYS A 15 19.53 3.25 -17.00
CA CYS A 15 18.68 2.33 -17.77
C CYS A 15 17.92 1.35 -16.85
N ALA A 16 18.56 0.92 -15.76
CA ALA A 16 17.94 0.04 -14.77
C ALA A 16 16.83 0.77 -13.96
N ASP A 17 17.03 2.05 -13.65
CA ASP A 17 16.03 2.89 -12.99
C ASP A 17 14.83 3.17 -13.90
N ILE A 18 15.05 3.44 -15.18
CA ILE A 18 13.98 3.60 -16.18
C ILE A 18 13.11 2.34 -16.25
N PHE A 19 13.73 1.16 -16.29
CA PHE A 19 13.00 -0.10 -16.26
C PHE A 19 12.17 -0.25 -14.98
N SER A 20 12.78 0.04 -13.82
CA SER A 20 12.12 -0.05 -12.52
C SER A 20 10.93 0.92 -12.42
N ALA A 21 11.08 2.14 -12.96
CA ALA A 21 10.00 3.12 -13.06
C ALA A 21 8.86 2.62 -13.96
N GLY A 22 9.17 1.95 -15.07
CA GLY A 22 8.16 1.31 -15.93
C GLY A 22 7.36 0.23 -15.19
N VAL A 23 8.02 -0.59 -14.35
CA VAL A 23 7.35 -1.60 -13.51
C VAL A 23 6.43 -0.93 -12.49
N ILE A 24 6.89 0.12 -11.81
CA ILE A 24 6.09 0.86 -10.82
C ILE A 24 4.88 1.52 -11.48
N LEU A 25 5.09 2.21 -12.61
CA LEU A 25 4.03 2.86 -13.36
C LEU A 25 2.96 1.84 -13.79
N PHE A 26 3.40 0.67 -14.26
CA PHE A 26 2.49 -0.42 -14.58
C PHE A 26 1.67 -0.84 -13.36
N ILE A 27 2.29 -1.01 -12.19
CA ILE A 27 1.60 -1.42 -10.95
C ILE A 27 0.57 -0.38 -10.52
N VAL A 28 0.91 0.91 -10.56
CA VAL A 28 0.01 2.00 -10.15
C VAL A 28 -1.29 1.96 -10.96
N LEU A 29 -1.21 1.76 -12.27
CA LEU A 29 -2.40 1.68 -13.10
C LEU A 29 -3.07 0.30 -13.05
N SER A 30 -2.29 -0.78 -13.13
CA SER A 30 -2.81 -2.13 -13.30
C SER A 30 -3.25 -2.79 -12.01
N LYS A 31 -2.73 -2.35 -10.87
CA LYS A 31 -2.90 -2.91 -9.51
C LYS A 31 -2.28 -4.30 -9.32
N HIS A 32 -1.38 -4.69 -10.22
CA HIS A 32 -0.60 -5.92 -10.14
C HIS A 32 0.67 -5.77 -10.98
N PRO A 33 1.73 -6.58 -10.72
CA PRO A 33 2.96 -6.49 -11.49
C PRO A 33 2.77 -6.98 -12.94
N PRO A 34 3.61 -6.50 -13.88
CA PRO A 34 3.59 -6.94 -15.29
C PRO A 34 4.17 -8.35 -15.50
N PHE A 35 5.01 -8.82 -14.58
CA PHE A 35 5.66 -10.13 -14.56
C PHE A 35 6.21 -10.42 -13.16
N TYR A 36 6.59 -11.67 -12.88
CA TYR A 36 7.19 -12.04 -11.60
C TYR A 36 8.69 -11.76 -11.57
N LYS A 37 9.39 -12.09 -12.66
CA LYS A 37 10.82 -11.83 -12.85
C LYS A 37 11.11 -11.36 -14.26
N ALA A 38 12.04 -10.42 -14.41
CA ALA A 38 12.46 -9.90 -15.71
C ALA A 38 13.52 -10.82 -16.34
N ASN A 39 13.15 -12.07 -16.67
CA ASN A 39 14.06 -13.04 -17.29
C ASN A 39 13.36 -13.90 -18.35
N SER A 40 14.12 -14.71 -19.06
CA SER A 40 13.62 -15.57 -20.15
C SER A 40 12.71 -16.71 -19.74
N SER A 41 12.72 -17.08 -18.47
CA SER A 41 11.84 -18.13 -17.94
C SER A 41 10.46 -17.60 -17.55
N ASP A 42 10.32 -16.29 -17.33
CA ASP A 42 9.05 -15.69 -16.94
C ASP A 42 8.03 -15.72 -18.09
N GLN A 43 6.85 -16.26 -17.79
CA GLN A 43 5.79 -16.49 -18.78
C GLN A 43 5.26 -15.20 -19.43
N TYR A 44 5.32 -14.07 -18.73
CA TYR A 44 4.82 -12.79 -19.20
C TYR A 44 5.94 -11.98 -19.83
N TYR A 45 7.12 -11.96 -19.20
CA TYR A 45 8.24 -11.18 -19.72
C TYR A 45 8.78 -11.72 -21.04
N LYS A 46 8.77 -13.04 -21.25
CA LYS A 46 9.10 -13.65 -22.55
C LYS A 46 8.22 -13.16 -23.71
N LEU A 47 7.01 -12.67 -23.43
CA LEU A 47 6.13 -12.11 -24.46
C LEU A 47 6.65 -10.76 -24.93
N ILE A 48 7.19 -9.94 -24.02
CA ILE A 48 7.84 -8.66 -24.38
C ILE A 48 9.08 -8.96 -25.22
N MET A 49 9.96 -9.85 -24.74
CA MET A 49 11.19 -10.20 -25.47
C MET A 49 10.93 -10.87 -26.83
N GLY A 50 9.83 -11.61 -26.95
CA GLY A 50 9.43 -12.28 -28.19
C GLY A 50 8.62 -11.40 -29.14
N ASN A 51 8.50 -10.09 -28.89
CA ASN A 51 7.66 -9.16 -29.66
C ASN A 51 6.19 -9.62 -29.78
N ARG A 52 5.68 -10.28 -28.73
CA ARG A 52 4.30 -10.75 -28.57
C ARG A 52 3.49 -9.86 -27.65
N GLU A 53 3.60 -8.56 -27.91
CA GLU A 53 2.91 -7.48 -27.21
C GLU A 53 1.38 -7.66 -27.25
N ASP A 54 0.86 -8.21 -28.35
CA ASP A 54 -0.55 -8.56 -28.55
C ASP A 54 -1.06 -9.48 -27.44
N LEU A 55 -0.31 -10.54 -27.13
CA LEU A 55 -0.64 -11.49 -26.08
C LEU A 55 -0.42 -10.91 -24.69
N PHE A 56 0.67 -10.16 -24.51
CA PHE A 56 0.96 -9.49 -23.25
C PHE A 56 -0.23 -8.62 -22.83
N TRP A 57 -0.71 -7.75 -23.73
CA TRP A 57 -1.84 -6.87 -23.44
C TRP A 57 -3.16 -7.61 -23.35
N LYS A 58 -3.37 -8.68 -24.13
CA LYS A 58 -4.58 -9.51 -24.04
C LYS A 58 -4.73 -10.12 -22.64
N ILE A 59 -3.65 -10.61 -22.05
CA ILE A 59 -3.64 -11.18 -20.70
C ILE A 59 -3.91 -10.10 -19.66
N HIS A 60 -3.18 -8.98 -19.70
CA HIS A 60 -3.27 -7.92 -18.70
C HIS A 60 -4.56 -7.08 -18.79
N SER A 61 -5.29 -7.18 -19.91
CA SER A 61 -6.60 -6.54 -20.09
C SER A 61 -7.78 -7.46 -19.71
N LYS A 62 -7.53 -8.72 -19.32
CA LYS A 62 -8.58 -9.65 -18.94
C LYS A 62 -9.31 -9.13 -17.68
N GLY A 63 -10.63 -9.05 -17.76
CA GLY A 63 -11.47 -8.53 -16.66
C GLY A 63 -11.47 -7.00 -16.54
N LYS A 64 -10.86 -6.28 -17.48
CA LYS A 64 -10.85 -4.82 -17.51
C LYS A 64 -11.78 -4.29 -18.59
N PRO A 65 -12.41 -3.12 -18.41
CA PRO A 65 -13.24 -2.51 -19.44
C PRO A 65 -12.45 -2.23 -20.73
N LYS A 66 -13.15 -2.16 -21.85
CA LYS A 66 -12.53 -1.83 -23.14
C LYS A 66 -11.90 -0.43 -23.06
N GLY A 67 -10.67 -0.30 -23.52
CA GLY A 67 -9.94 0.97 -23.49
C GLY A 67 -9.28 1.30 -22.14
N TYR A 68 -9.30 0.37 -21.17
CA TYR A 68 -8.65 0.58 -19.86
C TYR A 68 -7.18 1.04 -19.97
N TYR A 69 -6.43 0.45 -20.91
CA TYR A 69 -5.11 0.92 -21.29
C TYR A 69 -5.21 1.65 -22.62
N SER A 70 -4.85 2.93 -22.65
CA SER A 70 -4.72 3.69 -23.89
C SER A 70 -3.63 3.09 -24.78
N LYS A 71 -3.71 3.33 -26.09
CA LYS A 71 -2.66 2.91 -27.03
C LYS A 71 -1.30 3.49 -26.63
N SER A 72 -1.26 4.78 -26.35
CA SER A 72 -0.09 5.53 -25.90
C SER A 72 0.58 4.93 -24.66
N PHE A 73 -0.22 4.51 -23.67
CA PHE A 73 0.28 3.86 -22.46
C PHE A 73 0.94 2.52 -22.77
N LYS A 74 0.31 1.72 -23.64
CA LYS A 74 0.82 0.41 -23.98
C LYS A 74 2.20 0.48 -24.63
N GLU A 75 2.34 1.36 -25.62
CA GLU A 75 3.59 1.61 -26.32
C GLU A 75 4.65 2.15 -25.35
N PHE A 76 4.27 3.11 -24.50
CA PHE A 76 5.15 3.69 -23.49
C PHE A 76 5.70 2.64 -22.50
N ILE A 77 4.83 1.78 -21.97
CA ILE A 77 5.24 0.72 -21.03
C ILE A 77 6.20 -0.27 -21.69
N LEU A 78 5.91 -0.71 -22.92
CA LEU A 78 6.76 -1.68 -23.61
C LEU A 78 8.15 -1.10 -23.90
N TRP A 79 8.22 0.19 -24.21
CA TRP A 79 9.49 0.88 -24.41
C TRP A 79 10.33 0.98 -23.14
N LEU A 80 9.71 1.30 -22.00
CA LEU A 80 10.39 1.32 -20.69
C LEU A 80 10.85 -0.07 -20.26
N LEU A 81 10.08 -1.10 -20.61
CA LEU A 81 10.30 -2.50 -20.22
C LEU A 81 11.09 -3.30 -21.28
N ALA A 82 11.76 -2.64 -22.22
CA ALA A 82 12.59 -3.29 -23.22
C ALA A 82 13.70 -4.12 -22.56
N TYR A 83 13.96 -5.32 -23.11
CA TYR A 83 14.99 -6.21 -22.59
C TYR A 83 16.38 -5.60 -22.72
N ASN A 84 16.71 -5.12 -23.92
CA ASN A 84 17.96 -4.46 -24.20
C ASN A 84 17.97 -3.06 -23.55
N PRO A 85 18.93 -2.76 -22.65
CA PRO A 85 19.01 -1.46 -21.99
C PRO A 85 19.19 -0.28 -22.95
N MET A 86 19.75 -0.51 -24.16
CA MET A 86 19.97 0.51 -25.18
C MET A 86 18.72 0.84 -25.99
N GLU A 87 17.70 -0.02 -25.96
CA GLU A 87 16.40 0.24 -26.59
C GLU A 87 15.47 1.04 -25.67
N ARG A 88 15.82 1.14 -24.38
CA ARG A 88 15.05 1.93 -23.41
C ARG A 88 15.26 3.43 -23.67
N PRO A 89 14.24 4.25 -23.45
CA PRO A 89 14.33 5.68 -23.66
C PRO A 89 15.29 6.36 -22.68
N SER A 90 15.89 7.45 -23.12
CA SER A 90 16.44 8.46 -22.23
C SER A 90 15.34 9.25 -21.52
N LEU A 91 15.70 9.95 -20.44
CA LEU A 91 14.74 10.79 -19.71
C LEU A 91 14.18 11.94 -20.57
N ALA A 92 14.97 12.48 -21.50
CA ALA A 92 14.53 13.53 -22.41
C ALA A 92 13.44 13.01 -23.36
N GLU A 93 13.64 11.79 -23.89
CA GLU A 93 12.68 11.10 -24.72
C GLU A 93 11.40 10.74 -23.97
N ILE A 94 11.50 10.27 -22.72
CA ILE A 94 10.35 10.05 -21.84
C ILE A 94 9.51 11.32 -21.71
N LYS A 95 10.16 12.46 -21.41
CA LYS A 95 9.47 13.75 -21.23
C LYS A 95 8.85 14.28 -22.52
N ALA A 96 9.32 13.84 -23.69
CA ALA A 96 8.74 14.18 -24.98
C ALA A 96 7.62 13.22 -25.40
N HIS A 97 7.45 12.07 -24.74
CA HIS A 97 6.48 11.06 -25.12
C HIS A 97 5.03 11.55 -24.95
N GLU A 98 4.14 11.15 -25.85
CA GLU A 98 2.74 11.60 -25.84
C GLU A 98 1.99 11.22 -24.55
N TRP A 99 2.30 10.04 -23.99
CA TRP A 99 1.68 9.59 -22.76
C TRP A 99 2.11 10.44 -21.56
N TYR A 100 3.37 10.87 -21.52
CA TYR A 100 3.89 11.73 -20.44
C TYR A 100 3.27 13.12 -20.48
N ASN A 101 3.05 13.65 -21.69
CA ASN A 101 2.38 14.93 -21.91
C ASN A 101 0.85 14.80 -22.07
N GLY A 102 0.28 13.69 -21.58
CA GLY A 102 -1.14 13.45 -21.62
C GLY A 102 -1.95 14.43 -20.75
N PRO A 103 -3.29 14.39 -20.86
CA PRO A 103 -4.14 15.23 -20.04
C PRO A 103 -3.93 14.91 -18.55
N MET A 104 -3.77 15.96 -17.75
CA MET A 104 -3.65 15.88 -16.30
C MET A 104 -4.91 16.47 -15.66
N PRO A 105 -5.50 15.79 -14.66
CA PRO A 105 -6.65 16.32 -13.97
C PRO A 105 -6.26 17.57 -13.19
N THR A 106 -7.18 18.54 -13.14
CA THR A 106 -7.07 19.73 -12.31
C THR A 106 -7.18 19.36 -10.83
N PRO A 107 -6.70 20.22 -9.91
CA PRO A 107 -6.86 20.00 -8.47
C PRO A 107 -8.32 19.83 -8.05
N GLU A 108 -9.25 20.50 -8.73
CA GLU A 108 -10.69 20.41 -8.49
C GLU A 108 -11.24 19.04 -8.88
N GLU A 109 -10.91 18.55 -10.09
CA GLU A 109 -11.31 17.21 -10.54
C GLU A 109 -10.75 16.10 -9.65
N ILE A 110 -9.50 16.27 -9.17
CA ILE A 110 -8.91 15.34 -8.19
C ILE A 110 -9.73 15.36 -6.90
N LYS A 111 -10.05 16.54 -6.37
CA LYS A 111 -10.82 16.67 -5.13
C LYS A 111 -12.20 16.01 -5.28
N ASP A 112 -12.91 16.30 -6.36
CA ASP A 112 -14.24 15.77 -6.61
C ASP A 112 -14.23 14.24 -6.73
N GLU A 113 -13.25 13.66 -7.44
CA GLU A 113 -13.05 12.21 -7.52
C GLU A 113 -12.80 11.58 -6.14
N PHE A 114 -11.98 12.22 -5.30
CA PHE A 114 -11.69 11.73 -3.95
C PHE A 114 -12.92 11.82 -3.04
N ASP A 115 -13.68 12.91 -3.11
CA ASP A 115 -14.92 13.08 -2.35
C ASP A 115 -15.97 12.05 -2.77
N GLN A 116 -16.10 11.79 -4.07
CA GLN A 116 -17.02 10.76 -4.60
C GLN A 116 -16.62 9.36 -4.14
N ARG A 117 -15.33 9.01 -4.22
CA ARG A 117 -14.81 7.73 -3.70
C ARG A 117 -15.00 7.60 -2.19
N LYS A 118 -14.79 8.68 -1.44
CA LYS A 118 -15.03 8.70 0.00
C LYS A 118 -16.50 8.44 0.31
N ALA A 119 -17.43 9.03 -0.44
CA ALA A 119 -18.86 8.79 -0.27
C ALA A 119 -19.24 7.32 -0.54
N ILE A 120 -18.71 6.72 -1.62
CA ILE A 120 -18.91 5.30 -1.93
C ILE A 120 -18.38 4.43 -0.79
N LEU A 121 -17.15 4.69 -0.32
CA LEU A 121 -16.54 3.94 0.77
C LEU A 121 -17.32 4.09 2.08
N LEU A 122 -17.86 5.27 2.39
CA LEU A 122 -18.69 5.48 3.57
C LEU A 122 -20.01 4.69 3.49
N GLN A 123 -20.54 4.50 2.28
CA GLN A 123 -21.73 3.70 2.05
C GLN A 123 -21.42 2.19 2.09
N GLU A 124 -20.32 1.74 1.48
CA GLU A 124 -19.90 0.33 1.44
C GLU A 124 -19.34 -0.15 2.77
N ASN A 125 -18.54 0.66 3.45
CA ASN A 125 -18.02 0.42 4.80
C ASN A 125 -19.01 0.87 5.88
N TYR A 126 -20.28 1.11 5.55
CA TYR A 126 -21.32 1.28 6.54
C TYR A 126 -21.48 -0.04 7.31
N GLN A 127 -20.71 -0.17 8.38
CA GLN A 127 -20.95 -1.16 9.41
C GLN A 127 -21.98 -0.54 10.36
N PRO A 128 -23.20 -1.10 10.47
CA PRO A 128 -24.09 -0.68 11.54
C PRO A 128 -23.37 -0.88 12.87
N ASP A 129 -23.53 0.01 13.86
CA ASP A 129 -22.85 -0.03 15.16
C ASP A 129 -22.87 -1.42 15.84
N SER A 130 -23.83 -2.27 15.48
CA SER A 130 -23.87 -3.70 15.81
C SER A 130 -22.67 -4.56 15.37
N GLN A 131 -21.82 -4.09 14.44
CA GLN A 131 -20.67 -4.82 13.88
C GLN A 131 -19.31 -4.27 14.33
N THR A 132 -19.26 -3.10 14.98
CA THR A 132 -18.06 -2.75 15.74
C THR A 132 -17.79 -3.85 16.75
N PRO A 133 -16.53 -4.28 16.95
CA PRO A 133 -16.22 -5.31 17.93
C PRO A 133 -16.69 -4.83 19.32
N SER A 134 -17.88 -5.29 19.70
CA SER A 134 -18.56 -4.94 20.93
C SER A 134 -18.18 -5.99 21.96
N GLY A 135 -17.28 -5.61 22.87
CA GLY A 135 -16.79 -6.49 23.92
C GLY A 135 -15.76 -5.75 24.76
N THR A 136 -15.62 -6.15 26.01
CA THR A 136 -14.47 -5.77 26.83
C THR A 136 -13.35 -6.77 26.54
N PRO A 137 -12.20 -6.35 25.97
CA PRO A 137 -11.05 -7.24 25.81
C PRO A 137 -10.61 -7.81 27.16
N ASP A 138 -10.00 -9.00 27.15
CA ASP A 138 -9.47 -9.62 28.37
C ASP A 138 -8.52 -8.65 29.07
N PRO A 139 -8.79 -8.21 30.31
CA PRO A 139 -7.92 -7.28 31.04
C PRO A 139 -6.45 -7.75 31.13
N LEU A 140 -6.20 -9.06 31.04
CA LEU A 140 -4.86 -9.64 31.05
C LEU A 140 -4.02 -9.33 29.80
N ILE A 141 -4.63 -8.92 28.68
CA ILE A 141 -3.91 -8.57 27.45
C ILE A 141 -3.02 -7.34 27.63
N TYR A 142 -3.38 -6.45 28.57
CA TYR A 142 -2.59 -5.28 28.97
C TYR A 142 -1.52 -5.61 30.02
N GLY A 143 -1.37 -6.90 30.40
CA GLY A 143 -0.42 -7.37 31.41
C GLY A 143 -0.95 -7.32 32.85
N ALA A 144 -0.38 -8.13 33.73
CA ALA A 144 -0.77 -8.18 35.15
C ALA A 144 -0.24 -6.93 35.89
N GLY A 145 -1.13 -5.99 36.24
CA GLY A 145 -0.77 -4.80 37.02
C GLY A 145 -1.56 -3.52 36.73
N THR A 146 -2.48 -3.52 35.76
CA THR A 146 -3.25 -2.34 35.32
C THR A 146 -4.31 -1.83 36.32
N PHE A 147 -4.37 -2.40 37.54
CA PHE A 147 -5.21 -1.85 38.61
C PHE A 147 -4.57 -0.56 39.16
N ARG A 148 -5.05 0.59 38.71
CA ARG A 148 -4.77 1.87 39.37
C ARG A 148 -6.08 2.51 39.86
N SER A 149 -6.09 2.71 41.18
CA SER A 149 -7.10 3.31 42.08
C SER A 149 -8.52 2.72 42.14
N LEU A 150 -8.91 2.36 43.36
CA LEU A 150 -10.28 2.14 43.79
C LEU A 150 -10.84 3.49 44.30
N GLU A 151 -11.56 4.21 43.44
CA GLU A 151 -12.58 5.17 43.88
C GLU A 151 -13.84 4.95 43.04
N GLY A 152 -14.84 4.28 43.65
CA GLY A 152 -16.07 3.88 42.96
C GLY A 152 -15.90 2.60 42.14
N ASP A 153 -17.00 1.87 41.93
CA ASP A 153 -17.07 0.54 41.32
C ASP A 153 -16.62 0.44 39.83
N GLU A 154 -15.88 1.42 39.30
CA GLU A 154 -15.37 1.43 37.91
C GLU A 154 -13.85 1.66 37.87
N VAL A 155 -13.11 0.68 37.32
CA VAL A 155 -11.66 0.79 37.10
C VAL A 155 -11.40 1.77 35.96
N LYS A 156 -10.93 2.98 36.27
CA LYS A 156 -10.60 4.01 35.27
C LYS A 156 -9.12 3.90 34.88
N ILE A 157 -8.84 3.29 33.73
CA ILE A 157 -7.48 3.20 33.18
C ILE A 157 -7.18 4.53 32.46
N GLU A 158 -6.43 5.43 33.09
CA GLU A 158 -5.93 6.64 32.43
C GLU A 158 -4.61 6.35 31.72
N ARG A 159 -4.62 6.42 30.39
CA ARG A 159 -3.42 6.30 29.54
C ARG A 159 -3.03 7.68 29.02
N GLU A 160 -1.73 7.91 28.89
CA GLU A 160 -1.19 9.16 28.35
C GLU A 160 -1.40 9.23 26.83
N ILE A 161 -2.08 10.29 26.38
CA ILE A 161 -2.23 10.62 24.97
C ILE A 161 -1.04 11.50 24.57
N ALA A 162 -0.20 11.00 23.68
CA ALA A 162 0.92 11.79 23.16
C ALA A 162 0.39 12.89 22.22
N GLN A 163 0.94 14.10 22.33
CA GLN A 163 0.56 15.17 21.43
C GLN A 163 0.91 14.81 19.98
N TYR A 164 -0.07 14.95 19.08
CA TYR A 164 0.16 14.79 17.64
C TYR A 164 1.10 15.89 17.13
N VAL A 165 2.25 15.48 16.60
CA VAL A 165 3.23 16.37 15.96
C VAL A 165 3.34 15.98 14.47
N PRO A 166 2.90 16.84 13.53
CA PRO A 166 2.86 16.52 12.10
C PRO A 166 4.23 16.31 11.46
N GLU A 167 5.27 16.96 12.00
CA GLU A 167 6.52 17.25 11.28
C GLU A 167 7.57 16.14 11.30
N PHE A 168 7.28 15.02 11.96
CA PHE A 168 8.11 13.84 11.88
C PHE A 168 7.19 12.64 11.97
N LYS A 169 7.39 11.62 11.11
CA LYS A 169 7.53 10.24 11.60
C LYS A 169 7.77 9.25 10.47
N ARG A 170 8.63 8.27 10.77
CA ARG A 170 8.98 7.08 9.98
C ARG A 170 7.83 6.06 9.90
N TYR A 171 6.58 6.48 10.06
CA TYR A 171 5.42 5.61 10.25
C TYR A 171 4.26 6.08 9.36
N THR A 172 3.48 5.12 8.86
CA THR A 172 2.22 5.39 8.17
C THR A 172 1.18 5.90 9.18
N GLN A 173 0.53 7.02 8.87
CA GLN A 173 -0.47 7.64 9.74
C GLN A 173 -1.88 7.36 9.24
N PHE A 174 -2.78 7.08 10.18
CA PHE A 174 -4.21 6.91 9.93
C PHE A 174 -4.99 7.83 10.88
N PHE A 175 -6.09 8.40 10.40
CA PHE A 175 -6.93 9.30 11.17
C PHE A 175 -8.30 8.66 11.39
N SER A 176 -8.84 8.84 12.59
CA SER A 176 -10.13 8.32 13.01
C SER A 176 -10.85 9.37 13.84
N THR A 177 -12.18 9.35 13.80
CA THR A 177 -13.03 10.17 14.68
C THR A 177 -13.36 9.48 16.00
N TYR A 178 -12.98 8.21 16.14
CA TYR A 178 -13.21 7.41 17.36
C TYR A 178 -12.21 7.78 18.44
N ASP A 179 -12.64 7.61 19.70
CA ASP A 179 -11.80 7.84 20.86
C ASP A 179 -10.60 6.85 20.89
N PRO A 180 -9.40 7.28 21.33
CA PRO A 180 -8.25 6.39 21.44
C PRO A 180 -8.52 5.10 22.22
N GLU A 181 -9.34 5.14 23.28
CA GLU A 181 -9.69 3.96 24.08
C GLU A 181 -10.53 2.96 23.29
N GLN A 182 -11.45 3.44 22.45
CA GLN A 182 -12.27 2.59 21.59
C GLN A 182 -11.42 1.90 20.52
N LEU A 183 -10.48 2.65 19.92
CA LEU A 183 -9.55 2.11 18.93
C LEU A 183 -8.60 1.09 19.55
N PHE A 184 -8.10 1.36 20.75
CA PHE A 184 -7.19 0.48 21.47
C PHE A 184 -7.88 -0.80 21.93
N SER A 185 -9.12 -0.70 22.40
CA SER A 185 -9.95 -1.86 22.76
C SER A 185 -10.28 -2.72 21.54
N ALA A 186 -10.62 -2.10 20.40
CA ALA A 186 -10.85 -2.82 19.15
C ALA A 186 -9.57 -3.54 18.67
N LEU A 187 -8.41 -2.89 18.83
CA LEU A 187 -7.11 -3.49 18.54
C LEU A 187 -6.82 -4.69 19.44
N ALA A 188 -7.11 -4.59 20.74
CA ALA A 188 -6.96 -5.68 21.69
C ALA A 188 -7.86 -6.88 21.34
N LEU A 189 -9.13 -6.66 21.04
CA LEU A 189 -10.06 -7.71 20.59
C LEU A 189 -9.63 -8.39 19.29
N TYR A 190 -9.00 -7.65 18.39
CA TYR A 190 -8.40 -8.23 17.19
C TYR A 190 -7.14 -9.03 17.52
N ALA A 191 -6.29 -8.50 18.39
CA ALA A 191 -5.05 -9.13 18.81
C ALA A 191 -5.28 -10.45 19.56
N GLU A 192 -6.38 -10.61 20.30
CA GLU A 192 -6.79 -11.91 20.88
C GLU A 192 -6.96 -13.02 19.82
N LYS A 193 -7.31 -12.65 18.58
CA LYS A 193 -7.47 -13.58 17.46
C LYS A 193 -6.15 -13.87 16.75
N CYS A 194 -5.11 -13.06 16.98
CA CYS A 194 -3.78 -13.18 16.39
C CYS A 194 -2.77 -13.69 17.43
N LYS A 195 -1.69 -14.35 17.00
CA LYS A 195 -0.67 -14.84 17.94
C LYS A 195 0.39 -13.77 18.18
N GLU A 196 0.72 -13.56 19.46
CA GLU A 196 1.78 -12.67 19.98
C GLU A 196 1.56 -11.16 19.72
N ALA A 197 0.78 -10.53 20.61
CA ALA A 197 0.72 -9.08 20.75
C ALA A 197 1.17 -8.63 22.14
N LYS A 198 1.87 -7.51 22.21
CA LYS A 198 2.30 -6.85 23.45
C LYS A 198 1.71 -5.45 23.49
N PHE A 199 0.93 -5.16 24.52
CA PHE A 199 0.33 -3.84 24.74
C PHE A 199 1.09 -3.09 25.82
N ASP A 200 1.27 -1.78 25.62
CA ASP A 200 1.79 -0.90 26.66
C ASP A 200 0.70 -0.56 27.68
N GLN A 201 1.11 -0.40 28.93
CA GLN A 201 0.21 -0.16 30.05
C GLN A 201 -0.14 1.32 30.25
N ASN A 202 0.78 2.21 29.90
CA ASN A 202 0.68 3.63 30.21
C ASN A 202 0.38 4.49 28.98
N CYS A 203 0.61 3.96 27.78
CA CYS A 203 0.32 4.65 26.52
C CYS A 203 -0.48 3.77 25.56
N TYR A 204 -1.08 4.42 24.58
CA TYR A 204 -1.83 3.74 23.52
C TYR A 204 -0.90 3.16 22.45
N SER A 205 -0.05 2.21 22.82
CA SER A 205 0.84 1.51 21.89
C SER A 205 0.76 0.00 22.03
N ALA A 206 0.92 -0.69 20.89
CA ALA A 206 0.95 -2.14 20.83
C ALA A 206 1.95 -2.61 19.77
N SER A 207 2.62 -3.74 20.02
CA SER A 207 3.47 -4.42 19.05
C SER A 207 2.83 -5.77 18.70
N ILE A 208 2.59 -6.01 17.42
CA ILE A 208 1.94 -7.21 16.91
C ILE A 208 2.89 -7.91 15.94
N LYS A 209 3.15 -9.20 16.14
CA LYS A 209 3.92 -9.99 15.17
C LYS A 209 3.04 -10.43 14.01
N SER A 210 3.38 -9.98 12.80
CA SER A 210 2.64 -10.35 11.57
C SER A 210 3.20 -11.61 10.89
N SER A 211 4.47 -11.96 11.15
CA SER A 211 5.16 -13.18 10.72
C SER A 211 6.42 -13.41 11.58
N GLU A 212 7.12 -14.55 11.43
CA GLU A 212 8.32 -14.87 12.23
C GLU A 212 9.44 -13.81 12.17
N GLU A 213 9.45 -12.95 11.14
CA GLU A 213 10.50 -11.94 10.91
C GLU A 213 10.02 -10.48 10.99
N ASN A 214 8.71 -10.21 11.06
CA ASN A 214 8.18 -8.83 11.03
C ASN A 214 7.28 -8.53 12.25
N GLU A 215 7.73 -7.58 13.07
CA GLU A 215 6.98 -6.96 14.15
C GLU A 215 6.45 -5.59 13.69
N VAL A 216 5.15 -5.36 13.86
CA VAL A 216 4.48 -4.11 13.52
C VAL A 216 4.19 -3.36 14.81
N GLU A 217 4.75 -2.16 14.94
CA GLU A 217 4.46 -1.25 16.04
C GLU A 217 3.29 -0.33 15.65
N ILE A 218 2.24 -0.33 16.48
CA ILE A 218 1.04 0.49 16.32
C ILE A 218 0.99 1.47 17.49
N ARG A 219 0.81 2.76 17.19
CA ARG A 219 0.61 3.81 18.18
C ARG A 219 -0.65 4.59 17.85
N VAL A 220 -1.58 4.66 18.78
CA VAL A 220 -2.75 5.55 18.72
C VAL A 220 -2.35 6.81 19.50
N ASN A 221 -2.49 7.99 18.89
CA ASN A 221 -2.22 9.27 19.54
C ASN A 221 -3.39 10.21 19.25
#